data_AF-A0A921AVZ3-F1
#
_entry.id   AF-A0A921AVZ3-F1
#
_cell.length_a   1.000
_cell.length_b   1.000
_cell.length_c   1.000
_cell.angle_alpha   90.00
_cell.angle_beta   90.00
_cell.angle_gamma   90.00
#
_symmetry.space_group_name_H-M   'P 1'
#
loop_
_entity.id
_entity.type
_entity.pdbx_description
1 polymer ?
#
loop_
_entity_poly.entity_id
_entity_poly.type
_entity_poly.pdbx_seq_one_letter_code
_entity_poly.pdbx_strand_id
1 'polypeptide(L)'
;MTDFHIILTPGEGGLSAASALHYAALAGLRFAALILPWEENGFSALAKTAKLVRTYSLYANVEARTGVELCHVPPALIPSAVQEARAAGAELVLVHGETLCDQVEAGTNLAAIEAGADILAHPGLIDAEAAAFAAEKGVALEFTSCPKHGLTNAHTAAMALRFGCPLVRGSAARRAEEITTRAFWPFVIKGADVFTPEKYKVNLLELLRESEENLIKKLMKA
;
A
#
# COMPACT_ATOMS: atom_id res chain seq x y z
N MET A 1 3.94 13.89 -3.32
CA MET A 1 3.80 12.97 -2.19
C MET A 1 2.63 12.06 -2.49
N THR A 2 2.72 10.82 -2.09
CA THR A 2 1.82 9.74 -2.47
C THR A 2 1.37 8.99 -1.22
N ASP A 3 0.22 8.35 -1.30
CA ASP A 3 -0.23 7.36 -0.32
C ASP A 3 -0.90 6.22 -1.08
N PHE A 4 -0.39 5.01 -0.97
CA PHE A 4 -0.89 3.83 -1.66
C PHE A 4 -1.84 2.99 -0.81
N HIS A 5 -2.19 3.45 0.40
CA HIS A 5 -3.00 2.67 1.31
C HIS A 5 -3.92 3.56 2.16
N ILE A 6 -4.98 4.11 1.57
CA ILE A 6 -6.07 4.78 2.30
C ILE A 6 -7.32 3.90 2.21
N ILE A 7 -7.85 3.45 3.35
CA ILE A 7 -8.93 2.47 3.41
C ILE A 7 -10.27 3.18 3.47
N LEU A 8 -11.16 2.84 2.54
CA LEU A 8 -12.52 3.34 2.51
C LEU A 8 -13.38 2.62 3.55
N THR A 9 -13.99 3.41 4.43
CA THR A 9 -14.83 2.95 5.54
C THR A 9 -16.11 3.79 5.58
N PRO A 10 -17.00 3.71 4.57
CA PRO A 10 -18.18 4.56 4.50
C PRO A 10 -19.09 4.31 5.72
N GLY A 11 -19.28 5.35 6.54
CA GLY A 11 -19.97 5.26 7.83
C GLY A 11 -19.65 6.47 8.71
N GLU A 12 -20.11 6.47 9.95
CA GLU A 12 -19.92 7.60 10.86
C GLU A 12 -18.43 7.80 11.19
N GLY A 13 -17.89 8.94 10.76
CA GLY A 13 -16.48 9.31 10.97
C GLY A 13 -15.47 8.53 10.11
N GLY A 14 -15.91 7.68 9.18
CA GLY A 14 -15.04 6.98 8.26
C GLY A 14 -14.82 7.72 6.93
N LEU A 15 -14.11 7.08 6.01
CA LEU A 15 -13.70 7.67 4.75
C LEU A 15 -14.57 7.19 3.58
N SER A 16 -15.35 8.10 3.02
CA SER A 16 -15.93 7.97 1.68
C SER A 16 -14.89 8.35 0.62
N ALA A 17 -15.12 7.99 -0.64
CA ALA A 17 -14.26 8.44 -1.74
C ALA A 17 -14.09 9.97 -1.79
N ALA A 18 -15.17 10.72 -1.56
CA ALA A 18 -15.15 12.17 -1.60
C ALA A 18 -14.34 12.76 -0.43
N SER A 19 -14.59 12.29 0.79
CA SER A 19 -13.87 12.79 1.98
C SER A 19 -12.40 12.37 1.97
N ALA A 20 -12.08 11.14 1.55
CA ALA A 20 -10.71 10.67 1.43
C ALA A 20 -9.89 11.55 0.48
N LEU A 21 -10.42 11.87 -0.71
CA LEU A 21 -9.72 12.73 -1.67
C LEU A 21 -9.62 14.18 -1.19
N HIS A 22 -10.65 14.69 -0.52
CA HIS A 22 -10.61 16.02 0.09
C HIS A 22 -9.48 16.12 1.12
N TYR A 23 -9.40 15.18 2.07
CA TYR A 23 -8.36 15.18 3.09
C TYR A 23 -6.97 14.87 2.52
N ALA A 24 -6.87 13.99 1.52
CA ALA A 24 -5.62 13.74 0.79
C ALA A 24 -5.08 15.03 0.14
N ALA A 25 -5.96 15.84 -0.47
CA ALA A 25 -5.58 17.12 -1.05
C ALA A 25 -5.05 18.09 0.01
N LEU A 26 -5.75 18.21 1.14
CA LEU A 26 -5.34 19.05 2.28
C LEU A 26 -4.01 18.57 2.92
N ALA A 27 -3.77 17.26 2.91
CA ALA A 27 -2.52 16.64 3.38
C ALA A 27 -1.34 16.88 2.41
N GLY A 28 -1.58 17.47 1.23
CA GLY A 28 -0.56 17.76 0.22
C GLY A 28 -0.16 16.54 -0.62
N LEU A 29 -1.03 15.52 -0.69
CA LEU A 29 -0.85 14.38 -1.58
C LEU A 29 -1.12 14.78 -3.03
N ARG A 30 -0.50 14.07 -3.97
CA ARG A 30 -0.69 14.23 -5.43
C ARG A 30 -1.18 12.94 -6.08
N PHE A 31 -0.99 11.82 -5.40
CA PHE A 31 -1.55 10.52 -5.72
C PHE A 31 -2.11 9.86 -4.46
N ALA A 32 -3.26 9.20 -4.55
CA ALA A 32 -3.86 8.41 -3.48
C ALA A 32 -4.45 7.11 -4.03
N ALA A 33 -4.11 5.96 -3.45
CA ALA A 33 -4.85 4.73 -3.69
C ALA A 33 -5.94 4.56 -2.60
N LEU A 34 -7.19 4.50 -3.05
CA LEU A 34 -8.36 4.30 -2.21
C LEU A 34 -8.74 2.82 -2.23
N ILE A 35 -8.57 2.17 -1.09
CA ILE A 35 -8.59 0.73 -0.95
C ILE A 35 -9.90 0.31 -0.29
N LEU A 36 -10.65 -0.59 -0.93
CA LEU A 36 -11.81 -1.20 -0.30
C LEU A 36 -11.34 -2.34 0.61
N PRO A 37 -11.88 -2.44 1.84
CA PRO A 37 -11.77 -3.68 2.60
C PRO A 37 -12.55 -4.78 1.89
N TRP A 38 -12.03 -6.00 1.89
CA TRP A 38 -12.58 -7.14 1.15
C TRP A 38 -13.87 -7.76 1.76
N GLU A 39 -14.29 -7.36 2.98
CA GLU A 39 -15.38 -8.05 3.70
C GLU A 39 -16.84 -7.71 3.27
N GLU A 40 -17.72 -8.69 3.54
CA GLU A 40 -19.18 -8.84 3.32
C GLU A 40 -19.74 -8.67 1.89
N ASN A 41 -19.21 -7.77 1.06
CA ASN A 41 -19.72 -7.52 -0.30
C ASN A 41 -18.79 -8.01 -1.42
N GLY A 42 -17.66 -8.63 -1.05
CA GLY A 42 -16.61 -9.06 -1.96
C GLY A 42 -16.18 -7.93 -2.89
N PHE A 43 -16.00 -8.24 -4.18
CA PHE A 43 -15.55 -7.26 -5.17
C PHE A 43 -16.67 -6.46 -5.85
N SER A 44 -17.94 -6.64 -5.45
CA SER A 44 -19.09 -6.07 -6.17
C SER A 44 -19.14 -4.54 -6.20
N ALA A 45 -18.61 -3.88 -5.17
CA ALA A 45 -18.60 -2.42 -5.06
C ALA A 45 -17.44 -1.75 -5.84
N LEU A 46 -16.50 -2.54 -6.36
CA LEU A 46 -15.22 -2.06 -6.85
C LEU A 46 -15.37 -1.17 -8.10
N ALA A 47 -16.04 -1.66 -9.13
CA ALA A 47 -16.24 -0.91 -10.38
C ALA A 47 -17.02 0.41 -10.16
N LYS A 48 -18.05 0.37 -9.31
CA LYS A 48 -18.83 1.56 -8.94
C LYS A 48 -17.95 2.58 -8.20
N THR A 49 -17.15 2.11 -7.25
CA THR A 49 -16.25 2.95 -6.46
C THR A 49 -15.14 3.55 -7.34
N ALA A 50 -14.52 2.75 -8.20
CA ALA A 50 -13.50 3.21 -9.14
C ALA A 50 -14.00 4.35 -10.04
N LYS A 51 -15.23 4.24 -10.58
CA LYS A 51 -15.86 5.32 -11.35
C LYS A 51 -16.04 6.60 -10.53
N LEU A 52 -16.46 6.45 -9.27
CA LEU A 52 -16.67 7.58 -8.36
C LEU A 52 -15.34 8.27 -8.00
N VAL A 53 -14.32 7.48 -7.66
CA VAL A 53 -12.96 7.96 -7.36
C VAL A 53 -12.38 8.72 -8.55
N ARG A 54 -12.45 8.15 -9.77
CA ARG A 54 -12.00 8.83 -10.99
C ARG A 54 -12.74 10.15 -11.23
N THR A 55 -14.03 10.22 -10.89
CA THR A 55 -14.81 11.45 -11.04
C THR A 55 -14.33 12.52 -10.05
N TYR A 56 -14.19 12.18 -8.77
CA TYR A 56 -13.76 13.13 -7.74
C TYR A 56 -12.29 13.56 -7.91
N SER A 57 -11.41 12.67 -8.36
CA SER A 57 -9.98 12.99 -8.55
C SER A 57 -9.76 14.14 -9.53
N LEU A 58 -10.63 14.28 -10.54
CA LEU A 58 -10.60 15.40 -11.50
C LEU A 58 -10.77 16.77 -10.83
N TYR A 59 -11.48 16.82 -9.70
CA TYR A 59 -11.79 18.06 -8.99
C TYR A 59 -10.99 18.22 -7.69
N ALA A 60 -10.42 17.14 -7.16
CA ALA A 60 -9.66 17.15 -5.91
C ALA A 60 -8.19 17.57 -6.07
N ASN A 61 -7.68 17.72 -7.30
CA ASN A 61 -6.24 17.97 -7.58
C ASN A 61 -5.31 16.88 -6.99
N VAL A 62 -5.84 15.66 -6.87
CA VAL A 62 -5.16 14.44 -6.41
C VAL A 62 -5.51 13.36 -7.41
N GLU A 63 -4.52 12.78 -8.09
CA GLU A 63 -4.75 11.59 -8.90
C GLU A 63 -5.09 10.41 -8.00
N ALA A 64 -6.03 9.56 -8.39
CA ALA A 64 -6.42 8.44 -7.54
C ALA A 64 -6.78 7.19 -8.32
N ARG A 65 -6.54 6.04 -7.66
CA ARG A 65 -6.87 4.70 -8.13
C ARG A 65 -7.64 3.96 -7.06
N THR A 66 -8.47 3.02 -7.47
CA THR A 66 -9.23 2.18 -6.57
C THR A 66 -8.68 0.76 -6.56
N GLY A 67 -8.48 0.24 -5.36
CA GLY A 67 -7.99 -1.12 -5.15
C GLY A 67 -8.74 -1.86 -4.06
N VAL A 68 -8.24 -3.03 -3.71
CA VAL A 68 -8.73 -3.86 -2.61
C VAL A 68 -7.58 -4.31 -1.73
N GLU A 69 -7.81 -4.41 -0.44
CA GLU A 69 -6.93 -5.10 0.52
C GLU A 69 -7.54 -6.46 0.83
N LEU A 70 -6.86 -7.52 0.39
CA LEU A 70 -7.18 -8.89 0.77
C LEU A 70 -6.65 -9.13 2.19
N CYS A 71 -7.56 -9.26 3.15
CA CYS A 71 -7.23 -9.46 4.55
C CYS A 71 -7.74 -10.83 5.04
N HIS A 72 -6.94 -11.54 5.82
CA HIS A 72 -7.26 -12.89 6.36
C HIS A 72 -7.72 -13.92 5.31
N VAL A 73 -7.30 -13.78 4.05
CA VAL A 73 -7.45 -14.82 3.03
C VAL A 73 -6.45 -15.94 3.35
N PRO A 74 -6.87 -17.22 3.47
CA PRO A 74 -5.94 -18.32 3.62
C PRO A 74 -4.88 -18.32 2.49
N PRO A 75 -3.58 -18.53 2.76
CA PRO A 75 -2.51 -18.42 1.77
C PRO A 75 -2.78 -19.17 0.46
N ALA A 76 -3.35 -20.37 0.55
CA ALA A 76 -3.69 -21.20 -0.60
C ALA A 76 -4.77 -20.59 -1.53
N LEU A 77 -5.57 -19.64 -1.04
CA LEU A 77 -6.63 -18.96 -1.79
C LEU A 77 -6.22 -17.56 -2.27
N ILE A 78 -5.07 -17.04 -1.86
CA ILE A 78 -4.60 -15.71 -2.28
C ILE A 78 -4.45 -15.63 -3.81
N PRO A 79 -3.89 -16.62 -4.53
CA PRO A 79 -3.79 -16.54 -5.99
C PRO A 79 -5.13 -16.36 -6.70
N SER A 80 -6.17 -17.12 -6.30
CA SER A 80 -7.51 -16.97 -6.88
C SER A 80 -8.14 -15.64 -6.48
N ALA A 81 -8.00 -15.21 -5.22
CA ALA A 81 -8.55 -13.94 -4.75
C ALA A 81 -7.94 -12.73 -5.47
N VAL A 82 -6.63 -12.75 -5.76
CA VAL A 82 -5.96 -11.71 -6.57
C VAL A 82 -6.54 -11.67 -7.98
N GLN A 83 -6.74 -12.83 -8.62
CA GLN A 83 -7.31 -12.91 -9.96
C GLN A 83 -8.76 -12.40 -10.00
N GLU A 84 -9.58 -12.80 -9.03
CA GLU A 84 -10.96 -12.35 -8.91
C GLU A 84 -11.06 -10.84 -8.67
N ALA A 85 -10.19 -10.28 -7.83
CA ALA A 85 -10.11 -8.84 -7.61
C ALA A 85 -9.85 -8.08 -8.92
N ARG A 86 -8.90 -8.56 -9.74
CA ARG A 86 -8.62 -7.98 -11.06
C ARG A 86 -9.81 -8.10 -12.01
N ALA A 87 -10.42 -9.28 -12.07
CA ALA A 87 -11.59 -9.52 -12.92
C ALA A 87 -12.76 -8.60 -12.55
N ALA A 88 -12.89 -8.23 -11.28
CA ALA A 88 -13.87 -7.27 -10.79
C ALA A 88 -13.50 -5.79 -11.01
N GLY A 89 -12.30 -5.51 -11.54
CA GLY A 89 -11.84 -4.17 -11.89
C GLY A 89 -10.89 -3.51 -10.89
N ALA A 90 -10.16 -4.28 -10.06
CA ALA A 90 -9.15 -3.73 -9.16
C ALA A 90 -8.00 -3.12 -9.96
N GLU A 91 -7.84 -1.79 -9.91
CA GLU A 91 -6.68 -1.12 -10.48
C GLU A 91 -5.41 -1.46 -9.67
N LEU A 92 -5.57 -1.71 -8.36
CA LEU A 92 -4.50 -2.09 -7.44
C LEU A 92 -4.98 -3.22 -6.51
N VAL A 93 -4.13 -4.22 -6.23
CA VAL A 93 -4.43 -5.28 -5.25
C VAL A 93 -3.34 -5.31 -4.18
N LEU A 94 -3.78 -5.12 -2.94
CA LEU A 94 -2.96 -5.24 -1.74
C LEU A 94 -3.28 -6.57 -1.05
N VAL A 95 -2.31 -7.17 -0.40
CA VAL A 95 -2.52 -8.26 0.55
C VAL A 95 -2.04 -7.83 1.92
N HIS A 96 -2.87 -8.07 2.94
CA HIS A 96 -2.56 -7.82 4.34
C HIS A 96 -1.45 -8.79 4.78
N GLY A 97 -0.21 -8.31 4.85
CA GLY A 97 0.97 -9.12 5.20
C GLY A 97 1.07 -9.45 6.68
N GLU A 98 2.08 -10.27 7.02
CA GLU A 98 2.33 -10.86 8.34
C GLU A 98 2.82 -9.84 9.39
N THR A 99 2.00 -8.82 9.62
CA THR A 99 2.28 -7.75 10.57
C THR A 99 2.35 -8.26 12.02
N LEU A 100 3.12 -7.57 12.86
CA LEU A 100 3.22 -7.91 14.29
C LEU A 100 1.97 -7.52 15.11
N CYS A 101 1.03 -6.79 14.50
CA CYS A 101 -0.11 -6.20 15.18
C CYS A 101 -1.44 -6.91 14.91
N ASP A 102 -1.40 -8.05 14.22
CA ASP A 102 -2.55 -8.88 13.91
C ASP A 102 -2.13 -10.35 13.81
N GLN A 103 -3.08 -11.27 13.90
CA GLN A 103 -2.88 -12.70 13.68
C GLN A 103 -3.10 -13.03 12.21
N VAL A 104 -1.99 -13.11 11.48
CA VAL A 104 -1.96 -13.47 10.05
C VAL A 104 -1.30 -14.85 9.90
N GLU A 105 -1.86 -15.69 9.03
CA GLU A 105 -1.33 -17.04 8.80
C GLU A 105 0.07 -16.98 8.18
N ALA A 106 0.99 -17.81 8.68
CA ALA A 106 2.33 -17.92 8.12
C ALA A 106 2.30 -18.43 6.68
N GLY A 107 3.13 -17.85 5.82
CA GLY A 107 3.14 -18.08 4.38
C GLY A 107 2.29 -17.07 3.59
N THR A 108 1.55 -16.17 4.26
CA THR A 108 0.74 -15.14 3.60
C THR A 108 1.60 -14.20 2.77
N ASN A 109 2.75 -13.77 3.31
CA ASN A 109 3.68 -12.90 2.59
C ASN A 109 4.17 -13.53 1.28
N LEU A 110 4.59 -14.80 1.33
CA LEU A 110 5.09 -15.53 0.16
C LEU A 110 3.98 -15.75 -0.88
N ALA A 111 2.81 -16.18 -0.44
CA ALA A 111 1.66 -16.41 -1.31
C ALA A 111 1.18 -15.12 -1.99
N ALA A 112 1.21 -13.98 -1.30
CA ALA A 112 0.91 -12.66 -1.87
C ALA A 112 1.87 -12.29 -3.00
N ILE A 113 3.17 -12.54 -2.80
CA ILE A 113 4.22 -12.26 -3.78
C ILE A 113 4.07 -13.18 -4.98
N GLU A 114 3.89 -14.48 -4.74
CA GLU A 114 3.70 -15.49 -5.78
C GLU A 114 2.46 -15.20 -6.65
N ALA A 115 1.37 -14.78 -6.00
CA ALA A 115 0.12 -14.39 -6.66
C ALA A 115 0.23 -13.09 -7.49
N GLY A 116 1.30 -12.31 -7.34
CA GLY A 116 1.48 -11.05 -8.07
C GLY A 116 0.57 -9.93 -7.57
N ALA A 117 0.40 -9.82 -6.24
CA ALA A 117 -0.14 -8.60 -5.63
C ALA A 117 0.70 -7.37 -6.05
N ASP A 118 0.12 -6.18 -6.08
CA ASP A 118 0.93 -4.98 -6.38
C ASP A 118 1.74 -4.54 -5.16
N ILE A 119 1.15 -4.68 -3.97
CA ILE A 119 1.76 -4.26 -2.71
C ILE A 119 1.47 -5.31 -1.64
N LEU A 120 2.51 -5.72 -0.92
CA LEU A 120 2.39 -6.44 0.34
C LEU A 120 2.27 -5.41 1.47
N ALA A 121 1.05 -5.23 1.97
CA ALA A 121 0.74 -4.28 3.03
C ALA A 121 1.34 -4.74 4.36
N HIS A 122 1.90 -3.80 5.12
CA HIS A 122 2.55 -4.02 6.43
C HIS A 122 3.20 -5.42 6.60
N PRO A 123 4.28 -5.73 5.87
CA PRO A 123 4.83 -7.08 5.71
C PRO A 123 5.43 -7.69 6.98
N GLY A 124 5.51 -6.91 8.07
CA GLY A 124 6.08 -7.34 9.34
C GLY A 124 7.56 -7.64 9.23
N LEU A 125 7.97 -8.80 9.75
CA LEU A 125 9.36 -9.25 9.74
C LEU A 125 9.66 -10.12 8.51
N ILE A 126 9.33 -9.62 7.32
CA ILE A 126 9.59 -10.32 6.05
C ILE A 126 11.04 -10.83 5.97
N ASP A 127 11.21 -12.10 5.63
CA ASP A 127 12.52 -12.70 5.54
C ASP A 127 13.25 -12.35 4.24
N ALA A 128 14.50 -12.78 4.14
CA ALA A 128 15.37 -12.52 3.00
C ALA A 128 14.89 -13.20 1.70
N GLU A 129 14.27 -14.37 1.81
CA GLU A 129 13.81 -15.16 0.66
C GLU A 129 12.58 -14.49 0.04
N ALA A 130 11.58 -14.17 0.86
CA ALA A 130 10.40 -13.44 0.45
C ALA A 130 10.76 -12.04 -0.07
N ALA A 131 11.68 -11.31 0.57
CA ALA A 131 12.12 -10.00 0.07
C ALA A 131 12.82 -10.09 -1.30
N ALA A 132 13.71 -11.06 -1.50
CA ALA A 132 14.35 -11.30 -2.79
C ALA A 132 13.32 -11.63 -3.88
N PHE A 133 12.33 -12.48 -3.55
CA PHE A 133 11.28 -12.85 -4.48
C PHE A 133 10.33 -11.68 -4.80
N ALA A 134 10.02 -10.83 -3.82
CA ALA A 134 9.26 -9.60 -4.04
C ALA A 134 9.97 -8.66 -5.03
N ALA A 135 11.30 -8.52 -4.91
CA ALA A 135 12.10 -7.74 -5.85
C ALA A 135 12.05 -8.33 -7.27
N GLU A 136 12.18 -9.65 -7.41
CA GLU A 136 12.08 -10.34 -8.71
C GLU A 136 10.70 -10.15 -9.37
N LYS A 137 9.63 -10.30 -8.58
CA LYS A 137 8.24 -10.18 -9.06
C LYS A 137 7.78 -8.72 -9.23
N GLY A 138 8.54 -7.76 -8.70
CA GLY A 138 8.15 -6.35 -8.68
C GLY A 138 6.96 -6.06 -7.76
N VAL A 139 6.77 -6.88 -6.71
CA VAL A 139 5.77 -6.63 -5.67
C VAL A 139 6.34 -5.63 -4.68
N ALA A 140 5.64 -4.52 -4.48
CA ALA A 140 6.12 -3.48 -3.57
C ALA A 140 5.89 -3.87 -2.11
N LEU A 141 6.81 -3.47 -1.23
CA LEU A 141 6.62 -3.54 0.21
C LEU A 141 6.03 -2.21 0.70
N GLU A 142 5.07 -2.27 1.62
CA GLU A 142 4.56 -1.05 2.25
C GLU A 142 5.53 -0.53 3.32
N PHE A 143 5.94 0.74 3.18
CA PHE A 143 6.55 1.54 4.23
C PHE A 143 5.46 2.40 4.87
N THR A 144 5.06 2.07 6.10
CA THR A 144 3.80 2.56 6.65
C THR A 144 3.99 3.73 7.61
N SER A 145 3.08 4.70 7.61
CA SER A 145 2.99 5.69 8.69
C SER A 145 2.02 5.28 9.79
N CYS A 146 1.33 4.14 9.62
CA CYS A 146 0.37 3.63 10.58
C CYS A 146 1.08 3.24 11.89
N PRO A 147 0.77 3.88 13.05
CA PRO A 147 1.50 3.64 14.29
C PRO A 147 1.49 2.18 14.76
N LYS A 148 0.39 1.45 14.49
CA LYS A 148 0.31 0.01 14.78
C LYS A 148 1.38 -0.76 13.98
N HIS A 149 1.38 -0.63 12.66
CA HIS A 149 2.23 -1.45 11.80
C HIS A 149 3.68 -0.96 11.68
N GLY A 150 3.95 0.31 12.04
CA GLY A 150 5.23 0.99 11.83
C GLY A 150 6.42 0.47 12.65
N LEU A 151 6.22 -0.41 13.64
CA LEU A 151 7.30 -1.00 14.45
C LEU A 151 8.35 -1.73 13.61
N THR A 152 7.95 -2.23 12.44
CA THR A 152 8.82 -3.00 11.53
C THR A 152 9.41 -2.16 10.39
N ASN A 153 9.15 -0.85 10.33
CA ASN A 153 9.57 0.01 9.22
C ASN A 153 11.07 -0.04 8.94
N ALA A 154 11.91 -0.03 9.98
CA ALA A 154 13.35 -0.16 9.80
C ALA A 154 13.73 -1.53 9.20
N HIS A 155 13.06 -2.61 9.60
CA HIS A 155 13.29 -3.92 9.01
C HIS A 155 12.86 -3.97 7.54
N THR A 156 11.65 -3.50 7.23
CA THR A 156 11.12 -3.43 5.85
C THR A 156 12.01 -2.59 4.94
N ALA A 157 12.43 -1.41 5.40
CA ALA A 157 13.34 -0.55 4.65
C ALA A 157 14.70 -1.22 4.42
N ALA A 158 15.26 -1.91 5.43
CA ALA A 158 16.52 -2.63 5.29
C ALA A 158 16.44 -3.75 4.25
N MET A 159 15.33 -4.50 4.23
CA MET A 159 15.09 -5.57 3.27
C MET A 159 14.93 -5.00 1.85
N ALA A 160 14.14 -3.94 1.70
CA ALA A 160 13.95 -3.28 0.41
C ALA A 160 15.27 -2.74 -0.15
N LEU A 161 16.08 -2.06 0.67
CA LEU A 161 17.40 -1.55 0.27
C LEU A 161 18.38 -2.68 -0.07
N ARG A 162 18.34 -3.79 0.69
CA ARG A 162 19.26 -4.92 0.50
C ARG A 162 18.98 -5.70 -0.79
N PHE A 163 17.72 -5.95 -1.09
CA PHE A 163 17.30 -6.80 -2.21
C PHE A 163 16.81 -6.01 -3.43
N GLY A 164 16.64 -4.69 -3.31
CA GLY A 164 16.09 -3.86 -4.38
C GLY A 164 14.58 -4.02 -4.54
N CYS A 165 13.86 -4.32 -3.46
CA CYS A 165 12.39 -4.41 -3.51
C CYS A 165 11.80 -3.02 -3.77
N PRO A 166 10.77 -2.88 -4.62
CA PRO A 166 10.01 -1.65 -4.68
C PRO A 166 9.44 -1.33 -3.29
N LEU A 167 9.51 -0.07 -2.87
CA LEU A 167 9.04 0.37 -1.55
C LEU A 167 8.09 1.55 -1.72
N VAL A 168 6.89 1.49 -1.15
CA VAL A 168 5.86 2.53 -1.33
C VAL A 168 5.25 2.97 -0.02
N ARG A 169 4.89 4.25 0.09
CA ARG A 169 4.25 4.79 1.30
C ARG A 169 2.78 4.38 1.39
N GLY A 170 2.35 3.99 2.58
CA GLY A 170 0.95 3.76 2.92
C GLY A 170 0.62 4.27 4.32
N SER A 171 -0.57 4.85 4.52
CA SER A 171 -1.01 5.26 5.87
C SER A 171 -1.91 4.24 6.57
N ALA A 172 -2.52 3.33 5.81
CA ALA A 172 -3.63 2.47 6.23
C ALA A 172 -4.76 3.28 6.91
N ALA A 173 -4.90 4.56 6.56
CA ALA A 173 -5.84 5.48 7.17
C ALA A 173 -7.28 5.06 6.89
N ARG A 174 -8.09 4.99 7.94
CA ARG A 174 -9.54 4.77 7.93
C ARG A 174 -10.31 6.03 8.32
N ARG A 175 -9.63 7.05 8.84
CA ARG A 175 -10.19 8.35 9.26
C ARG A 175 -9.32 9.51 8.78
N ALA A 176 -9.86 10.73 8.84
CA ALA A 176 -9.20 11.92 8.31
C ALA A 176 -7.87 12.22 9.03
N GLU A 177 -7.88 12.09 10.35
CA GLU A 177 -6.75 12.34 11.25
C GLU A 177 -5.57 11.36 11.07
N GLU A 178 -5.80 10.23 10.39
CA GLU A 178 -4.79 9.21 10.14
C GLU A 178 -4.05 9.43 8.81
N ILE A 179 -4.59 10.26 7.91
CA ILE A 179 -3.95 10.55 6.62
C ILE A 179 -2.67 11.36 6.88
N THR A 180 -1.54 10.77 6.54
CA THR A 180 -0.23 11.36 6.85
C THR A 180 0.10 12.49 5.90
N THR A 181 0.37 13.67 6.47
CA THR A 181 0.68 14.87 5.69
C THR A 181 2.06 14.78 5.03
N ARG A 182 2.20 15.48 3.89
CA ARG A 182 3.49 15.64 3.21
C ARG A 182 4.59 16.15 4.13
N ALA A 183 4.25 17.03 5.08
CA ALA A 183 5.21 17.61 6.03
C ALA A 183 5.66 16.61 7.10
N PHE A 184 4.87 15.56 7.39
CA PHE A 184 5.18 14.60 8.45
C PHE A 184 6.05 13.42 7.96
N TRP A 185 5.90 13.01 6.70
CA TRP A 185 6.67 11.90 6.11
C TRP A 185 8.20 11.96 6.30
N PRO A 186 8.88 13.13 6.22
CA PRO A 186 10.32 13.20 6.50
C PRO A 186 10.69 12.70 7.90
N PHE A 187 9.84 12.88 8.91
CA PHE A 187 10.08 12.39 10.26
C PHE A 187 9.91 10.86 10.35
N VAL A 188 8.90 10.31 9.67
CA VAL A 188 8.68 8.86 9.60
C VAL A 188 9.87 8.17 8.92
N ILE A 189 10.34 8.72 7.80
CA ILE A 189 11.50 8.19 7.07
C ILE A 189 12.75 8.27 7.95
N LYS A 190 13.03 9.45 8.54
CA LYS A 190 14.20 9.63 9.42
C LYS A 190 14.18 8.70 10.63
N GLY A 191 13.00 8.38 11.17
CA GLY A 191 12.85 7.45 12.29
C GLY A 191 13.19 6.00 11.94
N ALA A 192 13.05 5.60 10.67
CA ALA A 192 13.35 4.25 10.19
C ALA A 192 14.71 4.15 9.48
N ASP A 193 15.26 5.27 9.00
CA ASP A 193 16.54 5.36 8.29
C ASP A 193 17.72 5.31 9.26
N VAL A 194 17.89 4.15 9.90
CA VAL A 194 18.97 3.87 10.86
C VAL A 194 20.19 3.23 10.19
N PHE A 195 20.26 3.29 8.86
CA PHE A 195 21.28 2.65 8.05
C PHE A 195 22.49 3.56 7.83
N THR A 196 23.68 2.97 7.72
CA THR A 196 24.88 3.71 7.32
C THR A 196 24.90 3.87 5.79
N PRO A 197 25.09 5.10 5.25
CA PRO A 197 25.05 5.39 3.81
C PRO A 197 25.97 4.52 2.95
N GLU A 198 27.07 4.01 3.52
CA GLU A 198 28.11 3.27 2.80
C GLU A 198 27.68 1.84 2.41
N LYS A 199 26.56 1.34 2.95
CA LYS A 199 26.17 -0.07 2.81
C LYS A 199 25.22 -0.36 1.63
N TYR A 200 24.57 0.67 1.08
CA TYR A 200 23.51 0.51 0.08
C TYR A 200 23.76 1.36 -1.16
N LYS A 201 23.33 0.86 -2.33
CA LYS A 201 23.55 1.55 -3.62
C LYS A 201 22.69 2.81 -3.80
N VAL A 202 21.55 2.87 -3.13
CA VAL A 202 20.58 3.98 -3.12
C VAL A 202 20.18 4.27 -1.69
N ASN A 203 19.78 5.51 -1.41
CA ASN A 203 19.22 5.87 -0.10
C ASN A 203 17.70 5.59 -0.06
N LEU A 204 17.14 5.51 1.15
CA LEU A 204 15.73 5.18 1.36
C LEU A 204 14.76 6.15 0.66
N LEU A 205 15.08 7.44 0.65
CA LEU A 205 14.22 8.46 0.05
C LEU A 205 14.16 8.32 -1.48
N GLU A 206 15.30 8.05 -2.10
CA GLU A 206 15.42 7.79 -3.54
C GLU A 206 14.68 6.51 -3.92
N LEU A 207 14.88 5.41 -3.18
CA LEU A 207 14.17 4.15 -3.41
C LEU A 207 12.65 4.33 -3.34
N LEU A 208 12.14 5.02 -2.31
CA LEU A 208 10.71 5.34 -2.20
C LEU A 208 10.23 6.10 -3.44
N ARG A 209 10.92 7.19 -3.79
CA ARG A 209 10.51 8.03 -4.92
C ARG A 209 10.47 7.25 -6.24
N GLU A 210 11.52 6.50 -6.56
CA GLU A 210 11.60 5.73 -7.81
C GLU A 210 10.53 4.63 -7.87
N SER A 211 10.33 3.91 -6.77
CA SER A 211 9.32 2.86 -6.65
C SER A 211 7.92 3.41 -6.85
N GLU A 212 7.58 4.52 -6.20
CA GLU A 212 6.28 5.18 -6.30
C GLU A 212 6.04 5.74 -7.71
N GLU A 213 7.03 6.39 -8.32
CA GLU A 213 6.94 6.88 -9.70
C GLU A 213 6.71 5.74 -10.70
N ASN A 214 7.41 4.62 -10.53
CA ASN A 214 7.27 3.45 -11.39
C ASN A 214 5.90 2.77 -11.23
N LEU A 215 5.42 2.62 -10.00
CA LEU A 215 4.10 2.05 -9.74
C LEU A 215 2.98 2.94 -10.29
N ILE A 216 3.07 4.27 -10.12
CA ILE A 216 2.10 5.21 -10.73
C ILE A 216 2.12 5.08 -12.25
N LYS A 217 3.29 5.06 -12.89
CA LYS A 217 3.38 4.88 -14.36
C LYS A 217 2.74 3.56 -14.82
N LYS A 218 2.86 2.47 -14.05
CA LYS A 218 2.20 1.20 -14.33
C LYS A 218 0.67 1.35 -14.25
N LEU A 219 0.17 1.98 -13.18
CA LEU A 219 -1.27 2.20 -12.96
C LEU A 219 -1.91 3.16 -13.97
N MET A 220 -1.15 4.09 -14.53
CA MET A 220 -1.63 5.03 -15.55
C MET A 220 -1.70 4.44 -16.97
N LYS A 221 -1.00 3.33 -17.22
CA LYS A 221 -0.98 2.64 -18.53
C LYS A 221 -2.03 1.53 -18.63
N ALA A 222 -2.59 1.11 -17.50
CA ALA A 222 -3.54 0.01 -17.36
C ALA A 222 -4.99 0.42 -17.64
#